data_AF-A0A067EQN0-F1
#
_entry.id   AF-A0A067EQN0-F1
#
_cell.length_a   1.000
_cell.length_b   1.000
_cell.length_c   1.000
_cell.angle_alpha   90.00
_cell.angle_beta   90.00
_cell.angle_gamma   90.00
#
_symmetry.space_group_name_H-M   'P 1'
#
loop_
_entity.id
_entity.type
_entity.pdbx_description
1 polymer ?
#
loop_
_entity_poly.entity_id
_entity_poly.type
_entity_poly.pdbx_seq_one_letter_code
_entity_poly.pdbx_strand_id
1 'polypeptide(L)'
;LYTKRMFQLLLSAYSTISTQDTALFLGMNEDDAAYYVQQQGWTLDPASRMLTVKKQPLVTEQKLDPSKLQRLTEYVFHLEH
;
A
#
# COMPACT_ATOMS: atom_id res chain seq x y z
N LEU A 1 -2.39 -6.79 -21.51
CA LEU A 1 -3.70 -6.26 -21.05
C LEU A 1 -4.02 -6.62 -19.59
N TYR A 2 -3.61 -7.79 -19.10
CA TYR A 2 -3.86 -8.25 -17.72
C TYR A 2 -3.08 -7.45 -16.65
N THR A 3 -1.77 -7.31 -16.81
CA THR A 3 -0.86 -6.57 -15.90
C THR A 3 -1.30 -5.14 -15.63
N LYS A 4 -1.78 -4.41 -16.65
CA LYS A 4 -2.26 -3.02 -16.51
C LYS A 4 -3.50 -2.91 -15.61
N ARG A 5 -4.45 -3.85 -15.71
CA ARG A 5 -5.66 -3.87 -14.87
C ARG A 5 -5.31 -4.18 -13.42
N MET A 6 -4.43 -5.16 -13.22
CA MET A 6 -3.98 -5.54 -11.88
C MET A 6 -3.15 -4.45 -11.24
N PHE A 7 -2.29 -3.79 -12.01
CA PHE A 7 -1.56 -2.62 -11.55
C PHE A 7 -2.51 -1.50 -11.09
N GLN A 8 -3.58 -1.20 -11.83
CA GLN A 8 -4.60 -0.23 -11.38
C GLN A 8 -5.37 -0.68 -10.14
N LEU A 9 -5.64 -1.99 -10.01
CA LEU A 9 -6.27 -2.56 -8.82
C LEU A 9 -5.36 -2.42 -7.60
N LEU A 10 -4.08 -2.77 -7.75
CA LEU A 10 -3.05 -2.63 -6.72
C LEU A 10 -2.89 -1.16 -6.30
N LEU A 11 -2.83 -0.25 -7.27
CA LEU A 11 -2.82 1.20 -7.05
C LEU A 11 -4.00 1.70 -6.22
N SER A 12 -5.18 1.09 -6.36
CA SER A 12 -6.40 1.57 -5.69
C SER A 12 -6.62 0.91 -4.33
N ALA A 13 -6.45 -0.42 -4.26
CA ALA A 13 -6.77 -1.24 -3.10
C ALA A 13 -5.65 -1.24 -2.04
N TYR A 14 -4.38 -1.17 -2.46
CA TYR A 14 -3.25 -1.29 -1.55
C TYR A 14 -2.54 0.05 -1.37
N SER A 15 -2.08 0.32 -0.14
CA SER A 15 -1.20 1.46 0.18
C SER A 15 0.26 0.98 0.26
N THR A 16 0.43 -0.21 0.79
CA THR A 16 1.68 -0.97 0.86
C THR A 16 1.37 -2.41 0.47
N ILE A 17 2.26 -3.04 -0.28
CA ILE A 17 2.14 -4.44 -0.72
C ILE A 17 3.53 -5.07 -0.80
N SER A 18 3.69 -6.35 -0.50
CA SER A 18 5.00 -7.00 -0.61
C SER A 18 5.47 -7.09 -2.07
N THR A 19 6.79 -7.08 -2.27
CA THR A 19 7.39 -7.29 -3.59
C THR A 19 6.98 -8.64 -4.19
N GLN A 20 6.91 -9.69 -3.36
CA GLN A 20 6.48 -11.03 -3.76
C GLN A 20 5.04 -11.07 -4.27
N ASP A 21 4.10 -10.50 -3.52
CA ASP A 21 2.70 -10.42 -3.93
C ASP A 21 2.57 -9.67 -5.26
N THR A 22 3.29 -8.56 -5.41
CA THR A 22 3.29 -7.78 -6.66
C THR A 22 3.84 -8.58 -7.84
N ALA A 23 4.92 -9.35 -7.62
CA ALA A 23 5.49 -10.25 -8.62
C ALA A 23 4.48 -11.33 -9.05
N LEU A 24 3.79 -11.95 -8.08
CA LEU A 24 2.73 -12.92 -8.32
C LEU A 24 1.55 -12.33 -9.11
N PHE A 25 1.09 -11.14 -8.73
CA PHE A 25 0.00 -10.46 -9.43
C PHE A 25 0.38 -10.00 -10.84
N LEU A 26 1.62 -9.54 -11.04
CA LEU A 26 2.10 -9.12 -12.35
C LEU A 26 2.56 -10.30 -13.22
N GLY A 27 2.74 -11.49 -12.64
CA GLY A 27 3.21 -12.68 -13.34
C GLY A 27 4.65 -12.54 -13.84
N MET A 28 5.48 -11.80 -13.12
CA MET A 28 6.89 -11.57 -13.43
C MET A 28 7.74 -11.79 -12.17
N ASN A 29 9.06 -11.80 -12.31
CA ASN A 29 9.95 -11.97 -11.16
C ASN A 29 9.89 -10.77 -10.22
N GLU A 30 10.33 -10.96 -8.98
CA GLU A 30 10.40 -9.89 -7.99
C GLU A 30 11.27 -8.72 -8.44
N ASP A 31 12.39 -9.01 -9.11
CA ASP A 31 13.32 -8.00 -9.63
C ASP A 31 12.67 -7.19 -10.77
N ASP A 32 12.09 -7.88 -11.76
CA ASP A 32 11.32 -7.27 -12.85
C ASP A 32 10.14 -6.45 -12.34
N ALA A 33 9.40 -6.96 -11.34
CA ALA A 33 8.28 -6.27 -10.71
C ALA A 33 8.75 -5.03 -9.96
N ALA A 34 9.81 -5.14 -9.15
CA ALA A 34 10.40 -4.03 -8.42
C ALA A 34 10.92 -2.94 -9.37
N TYR A 35 11.57 -3.32 -10.47
CA TYR A 35 12.01 -2.41 -11.51
C TYR A 35 10.82 -1.73 -12.19
N TYR A 36 9.80 -2.50 -12.57
CA TYR A 36 8.60 -2.00 -13.21
C TYR A 36 7.86 -0.98 -12.33
N VAL A 37 7.64 -1.28 -11.05
CA VAL A 37 6.94 -0.37 -10.14
C VAL A 37 7.78 0.84 -9.74
N GLN A 38 9.12 0.71 -9.66
CA GLN A 38 10.01 1.87 -9.50
C GLN A 38 9.87 2.84 -10.68
N GLN A 39 9.80 2.34 -11.91
CA GLN A 39 9.55 3.17 -13.11
C GLN A 39 8.19 3.88 -13.05
N GLN A 40 7.21 3.28 -12.36
CA GLN A 40 5.90 3.89 -12.10
C GLN A 40 5.91 4.83 -10.87
N GLY A 41 7.07 5.04 -10.24
CA GLY A 41 7.24 5.95 -9.11
C GLY A 41 6.90 5.36 -7.75
N TRP A 42 6.79 4.03 -7.63
CA TRP A 42 6.63 3.36 -6.33
C TRP A 42 7.98 3.26 -5.60
N THR A 43 7.94 3.17 -4.28
CA THR A 43 9.14 3.09 -3.45
C THR A 43 9.26 1.69 -2.86
N LEU A 44 10.39 1.02 -3.11
CA LEU A 44 10.71 -0.25 -2.48
C LEU A 44 11.42 0.02 -1.15
N ASP A 45 10.88 -0.54 -0.07
CA ASP A 45 11.56 -0.64 1.22
C ASP A 45 12.33 -1.97 1.28
N PRO A 46 13.68 -1.95 1.20
CA PRO A 46 14.48 -3.16 1.20
C PRO A 46 14.56 -3.83 2.58
N ALA A 47 14.27 -3.11 3.67
CA ALA A 47 14.29 -3.66 5.03
C ALA A 47 13.08 -4.59 5.28
N SER A 48 11.91 -4.22 4.77
CA SER A 48 10.65 -4.96 4.95
C SER A 48 10.21 -5.70 3.70
N ARG A 49 10.94 -5.54 2.57
CA ARG A 49 10.57 -6.06 1.25
C ARG A 49 9.15 -5.65 0.83
N MET A 50 8.78 -4.42 1.20
CA MET A 50 7.47 -3.84 0.95
C MET A 50 7.56 -2.73 -0.11
N LEU A 51 6.61 -2.74 -1.02
CA LEU A 51 6.41 -1.70 -2.01
C LEU A 51 5.38 -0.71 -1.49
N THR A 52 5.82 0.55 -1.37
CA THR A 52 4.94 1.68 -1.11
C THR A 52 4.36 2.15 -2.42
N VAL A 53 3.06 1.90 -2.57
CA VAL A 53 2.27 2.30 -3.72
C VAL A 53 2.17 3.82 -3.70
N LYS A 54 2.84 4.51 -4.63
CA LYS A 54 2.70 5.96 -4.76
C LYS A 54 1.35 6.25 -5.40
N LYS A 55 0.29 6.21 -4.59
CA LYS A 55 -1.00 6.77 -4.96
C LYS A 55 -0.74 8.22 -5.36
N GLN A 56 -1.17 8.59 -6.57
CA GLN A 56 -1.40 9.99 -6.91
C GLN A 56 -2.06 10.63 -5.68
N PRO A 57 -1.64 11.81 -5.21
CA PRO A 57 -2.31 12.46 -4.10
C PRO A 57 -3.75 12.68 -4.54
N LEU A 58 -4.61 11.71 -4.24
CA LEU A 58 -6.01 11.92 -4.13
C LEU A 58 -6.04 12.98 -3.04
N VAL A 59 -6.43 14.18 -3.43
CA VAL A 59 -6.87 15.23 -2.53
C VAL A 59 -8.15 14.72 -1.85
N THR A 60 -8.08 13.57 -1.19
CA THR A 60 -8.88 13.26 -0.01
C THR A 60 -8.14 13.96 1.10
N GLU A 61 -8.46 15.24 1.21
CA GLU A 61 -8.52 16.00 2.45
C GLU A 61 -7.72 15.35 3.58
N GLN A 62 -6.54 15.92 3.83
CA GLN A 62 -5.95 15.97 5.17
C GLN A 62 -6.90 16.73 6.13
N LYS A 63 -8.08 16.19 6.34
CA LYS A 63 -8.80 16.28 7.59
C LYS A 63 -8.70 14.89 8.23
N LEU A 64 -7.47 14.55 8.61
CA LEU A 64 -7.29 13.84 9.87
C LEU A 64 -7.89 14.77 10.93
N ASP A 65 -9.21 14.71 11.11
CA ASP A 65 -9.85 15.24 12.30
C ASP A 65 -9.13 14.57 13.49
N PRO A 66 -8.40 15.33 14.33
CA PRO A 66 -7.72 14.77 15.49
C PRO A 66 -8.70 14.04 16.43
N SER A 67 -10.01 14.26 16.26
CA SER A 67 -11.11 13.54 16.90
C SER A 67 -11.15 12.02 16.62
N LYS A 68 -10.58 11.51 15.52
CA LYS A 68 -10.51 10.04 15.29
C LYS A 68 -9.32 9.37 15.97
N LEU A 69 -8.22 10.08 16.19
CA LEU A 69 -7.04 9.54 16.89
C LEU A 69 -7.28 9.34 18.39
N GLN A 70 -8.25 10.05 18.99
CA GLN A 70 -8.59 9.85 20.41
C GLN A 70 -9.29 8.51 20.70
N ARG A 71 -9.85 7.82 19.69
CA ARG A 71 -10.63 6.59 19.90
C ARG A 71 -9.81 5.30 20.00
N LEU A 72 -8.53 5.32 19.66
CA LEU A 72 -7.68 4.14 19.82
C LEU A 72 -7.20 3.94 21.27
N THR A 73 -7.27 4.97 22.12
CA THR A 73 -6.95 4.83 23.55
C THR A 73 -8.11 4.19 24.35
N GLU A 74 -9.35 4.25 23.85
CA GLU A 74 -10.51 3.70 24.58
C GLU A 74 -10.76 2.19 24.39
N TYR A 75 -10.04 1.54 23.47
CA TYR A 75 -10.16 0.08 23.28
C TYR A 75 -9.34 -0.76 24.27
N VAL A 76 -8.54 -0.13 25.14
CA VAL A 76 -7.82 -0.81 26.23
C VAL A 76 -8.63 -0.85 27.54
N PHE A 77 -9.79 -0.18 27.60
CA PHE A 77 -10.60 -0.17 28.84
C PHE A 77 -11.76 -1.17 28.85
N HIS A 78 -12.14 -1.76 27.71
CA HIS A 78 -13.34 -2.61 27.62
C HIS A 78 -13.06 -4.12 27.50
N LEU A 79 -11.87 -4.59 27.89
CA LEU A 79 -11.55 -6.01 28.00
C LEU A 79 -11.45 -6.53 29.44
N GLU A 80 -11.91 -5.76 30.43
CA GLU A 80 -12.03 -6.20 31.83
C GLU A 80 -13.44 -5.86 32.39
N HIS A 81 -14.43 -6.65 31.99
CA HIS A 81 -15.45 -7.27 32.87
C HIS A 81 -16.51 -8.06 32.10
#